data_AF-A0A1H9PDW5-F1
#
_entry.id   AF-A0A1H9PDW5-F1
#
_cell.length_a   1.000
_cell.length_b   1.000
_cell.length_c   1.000
_cell.angle_alpha   90.00
_cell.angle_beta   90.00
_cell.angle_gamma   90.00
#
_symmetry.space_group_name_H-M   'P 1'
#
loop_
_entity.id
_entity.type
_entity.pdbx_description
1 polymer ?
#
loop_
_entity_poly.entity_id
_entity_poly.type
_entity_poly.pdbx_seq_one_letter_code
_entity_poly.pdbx_strand_id
1 'polypeptide(L)'
;MKRTLLFILFALAGTAALAADATAPVKEIMTEAQNGWSENPVGEPRDYFDDERLGRIYSQDFVRVYKDATRFPAFEDGDSPLDYDPIVSGQDSCSLKDLKIVPATPATGHTDVAVTFDNISCLEDPGDRKPAELHFIVVEEKGRAVIDDILRGGERGSLKAELAAIAAQGAQ
;
A
#
# COMPACT_ATOMS: atom_id res chain seq x y z
N MET A 1 -55.85 3.27 -42.28
CA MET A 1 -55.34 3.27 -40.89
C MET A 1 -53.81 3.32 -40.96
N LYS A 2 -53.19 4.48 -40.68
CA LYS A 2 -51.74 4.69 -40.78
C LYS A 2 -51.09 4.29 -39.46
N ARG A 3 -50.22 3.28 -39.49
CA ARG A 3 -49.42 2.81 -38.35
C ARG A 3 -48.14 3.64 -38.28
N THR A 4 -48.05 4.55 -37.31
CA THR A 4 -46.84 5.31 -37.02
C THR A 4 -45.92 4.44 -36.17
N LEU A 5 -44.75 4.07 -36.70
CA LEU A 5 -43.68 3.40 -35.94
C LEU A 5 -42.96 4.44 -35.08
N LEU A 6 -42.95 4.22 -33.77
CA LEU A 6 -42.20 5.02 -32.80
C LEU A 6 -40.80 4.41 -32.64
N PHE A 7 -39.78 5.08 -33.17
CA PHE A 7 -38.38 4.75 -32.90
C PHE A 7 -38.01 5.28 -31.51
N ILE A 8 -37.75 4.39 -30.55
CA ILE A 8 -37.15 4.73 -29.26
C ILE A 8 -35.64 4.77 -29.44
N LEU A 9 -35.08 5.98 -29.43
CA LEU A 9 -33.64 6.22 -29.47
C LEU A 9 -33.10 6.03 -28.04
N PHE A 10 -32.50 4.87 -27.76
CA PHE A 10 -31.79 4.61 -26.51
C PHE A 10 -30.46 5.39 -26.55
N ALA A 11 -30.43 6.57 -25.95
CA ALA A 11 -29.18 7.29 -25.73
C ALA A 11 -28.38 6.56 -24.64
N LEU A 12 -27.36 5.80 -25.05
CA LEU A 12 -26.29 5.36 -24.15
C LEU A 12 -25.53 6.62 -23.70
N ALA A 13 -25.93 7.19 -22.56
CA ALA A 13 -25.07 8.08 -21.82
C ALA A 13 -23.90 7.24 -21.28
N GLY A 14 -22.82 7.17 -22.06
CA GLY A 14 -21.57 6.60 -21.59
C GLY A 14 -21.08 7.44 -20.42
N THR A 15 -21.26 6.94 -19.20
CA THR A 15 -20.54 7.46 -18.04
C THR A 15 -19.07 7.23 -18.31
N ALA A 16 -18.32 8.30 -18.58
CA ALA A 16 -16.87 8.26 -18.48
C ALA A 16 -16.56 7.82 -17.05
N ALA A 17 -16.19 6.56 -16.87
CA ALA A 17 -15.68 6.07 -15.60
C ALA A 17 -14.37 6.83 -15.36
N LEU A 18 -14.40 7.80 -14.45
CA LEU A 18 -13.18 8.40 -13.93
C LEU A 18 -12.46 7.27 -13.20
N ALA A 19 -11.33 6.83 -13.76
CA ALA A 19 -10.46 5.88 -13.07
C ALA A 19 -10.08 6.49 -11.71
N ALA A 20 -10.21 5.72 -10.64
CA ALA A 20 -9.83 6.17 -9.30
C ALA A 20 -8.34 6.56 -9.28
N ASP A 21 -7.98 7.60 -8.52
CA ASP A 21 -6.57 8.00 -8.37
C ASP A 21 -5.79 6.90 -7.63
N ALA A 22 -5.04 6.09 -8.38
CA ALA A 22 -4.23 5.01 -7.85
C ALA A 22 -3.17 5.49 -6.84
N THR A 23 -2.76 6.76 -6.88
CA THR A 23 -1.77 7.31 -5.95
C THR A 23 -2.37 7.70 -4.59
N ALA A 24 -3.69 7.85 -4.50
CA ALA A 24 -4.34 8.32 -3.29
C ALA A 24 -4.06 7.45 -2.05
N PRO A 25 -4.25 6.11 -2.06
CA PRO A 25 -3.95 5.28 -0.90
C PRO A 25 -2.45 5.26 -0.58
N VAL A 26 -1.59 5.34 -1.59
CA VAL A 26 -0.11 5.36 -1.43
C VAL A 26 0.35 6.64 -0.75
N LYS A 27 -0.16 7.80 -1.17
CA LYS A 27 0.12 9.10 -0.55
C LYS A 27 -0.25 9.10 0.93
N GLU A 28 -1.34 8.44 1.30
CA GLU A 28 -1.75 8.34 2.70
C GLU A 28 -0.71 7.59 3.55
N ILE A 29 -0.29 6.40 3.10
CA ILE A 29 0.73 5.62 3.80
C ILE A 29 2.06 6.36 3.86
N MET A 30 2.50 6.98 2.76
CA MET A 30 3.74 7.73 2.73
C MET A 30 3.68 9.04 3.54
N THR A 31 2.50 9.62 3.74
CA THR A 31 2.32 10.75 4.65
C THR A 31 2.49 10.31 6.10
N GLU A 32 1.89 9.18 6.47
CA GLU A 32 2.05 8.60 7.81
C GLU A 32 3.53 8.25 8.07
N ALA A 33 4.20 7.61 7.10
CA ALA A 33 5.60 7.24 7.24
C ALA A 33 6.53 8.46 7.37
N GLN A 34 6.30 9.51 6.58
CA GLN A 34 7.04 10.77 6.74
C GLN A 34 6.84 11.40 8.12
N ASN A 35 5.61 11.40 8.64
CA ASN A 35 5.32 11.93 9.96
C ASN A 35 6.00 11.10 11.06
N GLY A 36 5.81 9.78 11.04
CA GLY A 36 6.31 8.85 12.04
C GLY A 36 7.82 8.80 12.13
N TRP A 37 8.52 8.93 11.00
CA TRP A 37 9.99 8.98 10.96
C TRP A 37 10.57 10.41 11.00
N SER A 38 9.73 11.44 11.16
CA SER A 38 10.23 12.81 11.29
C SER A 38 10.86 13.03 12.67
N GLU A 39 11.83 13.94 12.74
CA GLU A 39 12.40 14.39 14.03
C GLU A 39 11.37 15.10 14.94
N ASN A 40 10.27 15.60 14.35
CA ASN A 40 9.23 16.37 15.05
C ASN A 40 7.84 15.92 14.57
N PRO A 41 7.38 14.71 14.95
CA PRO A 41 6.10 14.18 14.50
C PRO A 41 4.95 15.07 14.99
N VAL A 42 3.95 15.23 14.13
CA VAL A 42 2.70 15.92 14.47
C VAL A 42 1.71 14.89 15.00
N GLY A 43 1.38 14.98 16.29
CA GLY A 43 0.51 14.02 16.96
C GLY A 43 1.18 12.64 17.12
N GLU A 44 0.40 11.68 17.61
CA GLU A 44 0.84 10.29 17.71
C GLU A 44 0.81 9.65 16.31
N PRO A 45 1.93 9.11 15.81
CA PRO A 45 1.94 8.35 14.57
C PRO A 45 0.97 7.17 14.64
N ARG A 46 0.22 6.97 13.57
CA ARG A 46 -0.74 5.86 13.48
C ARG A 46 -0.13 4.68 12.74
N ASP A 47 -0.59 3.49 13.08
CA ASP A 47 -0.25 2.26 12.36
C ASP A 47 -0.72 2.33 10.89
N TYR A 48 0.15 1.94 9.96
CA TYR A 48 -0.18 1.85 8.53
C TYR A 48 -1.32 0.88 8.24
N PHE A 49 -1.56 -0.08 9.15
CA PHE A 49 -2.52 -1.15 9.06
C PHE A 49 -3.58 -1.07 10.17
N ASP A 50 -3.86 0.12 10.70
CA ASP A 50 -5.00 0.30 11.59
C ASP A 50 -6.34 -0.08 10.90
N ASP A 51 -7.36 -0.40 11.70
CA ASP A 51 -8.66 -0.89 11.20
C ASP A 51 -9.35 0.07 10.23
N GLU A 52 -9.15 1.39 10.39
CA GLU A 52 -9.73 2.40 9.50
C GLU A 52 -9.11 2.29 8.10
N ARG A 53 -7.79 2.17 8.03
CA ARG A 53 -7.04 2.01 6.77
C ARG A 53 -7.32 0.67 6.14
N LEU A 54 -7.29 -0.42 6.91
CA LEU A 54 -7.63 -1.76 6.42
C LEU A 54 -9.05 -1.79 5.82
N GLY A 55 -10.01 -1.05 6.37
CA GLY A 55 -11.37 -0.98 5.83
C GLY A 55 -11.51 -0.13 4.54
N ARG A 56 -10.53 0.73 4.24
CA ARG A 56 -10.68 1.79 3.23
C ARG A 56 -9.69 1.72 2.07
N ILE A 57 -8.41 1.51 2.36
CA ILE A 57 -7.31 1.70 1.39
C ILE A 57 -6.54 0.43 1.05
N TYR A 58 -6.82 -0.69 1.70
CA TYR A 58 -6.24 -2.00 1.36
C TYR A 58 -7.28 -2.91 0.70
N SER A 59 -6.82 -3.80 -0.18
CA SER A 59 -7.67 -4.80 -0.82
C SER A 59 -8.21 -5.78 0.21
N GLN A 60 -9.37 -6.37 -0.07
CA GLN A 60 -9.94 -7.37 0.85
C GLN A 60 -9.01 -8.57 1.05
N ASP A 61 -8.24 -8.93 0.02
CA ASP A 61 -7.30 -10.05 0.11
C ASP A 61 -6.06 -9.71 0.94
N PHE A 62 -5.49 -8.51 0.80
CA PHE A 62 -4.40 -8.05 1.68
C PHE A 62 -4.86 -8.02 3.14
N VAL A 63 -6.04 -7.47 3.42
CA VAL A 63 -6.61 -7.39 4.78
C VAL A 63 -6.78 -8.77 5.40
N ARG A 64 -7.25 -9.75 4.62
CA ARG A 64 -7.38 -11.14 5.08
C ARG A 64 -6.01 -11.70 5.47
N VAL A 65 -5.03 -11.59 4.58
CA VAL A 65 -3.67 -12.11 4.80
C VAL A 65 -3.01 -11.43 6.01
N TYR A 66 -3.13 -10.11 6.14
CA TYR A 66 -2.61 -9.37 7.28
C TYR A 66 -3.21 -9.85 8.60
N LYS A 67 -4.55 -9.98 8.66
CA LYS A 67 -5.25 -10.47 9.86
C LYS A 67 -4.95 -11.93 10.20
N ASP A 68 -4.67 -12.77 9.21
CA ASP A 68 -4.22 -14.13 9.44
C ASP A 68 -2.80 -14.14 10.03
N ALA A 69 -1.92 -13.24 9.57
CA ALA A 69 -0.55 -13.12 10.05
C ALA A 69 -0.44 -12.55 11.46
N THR A 70 -1.26 -11.56 11.84
CA THR A 70 -1.22 -10.92 13.18
C THR A 70 -1.53 -11.88 14.33
N ARG A 71 -2.07 -13.07 14.03
CA ARG A 71 -2.22 -14.16 15.01
C ARG A 71 -0.89 -14.76 15.47
N PHE A 72 0.19 -14.43 14.78
CA PHE A 72 1.55 -14.91 15.01
C PHE A 72 2.50 -13.71 15.06
N PRO A 73 2.42 -12.90 16.14
CA PRO A 73 3.25 -11.72 16.26
C PRO A 73 4.73 -12.10 16.35
N ALA A 74 5.60 -11.21 15.87
CA ALA A 74 7.04 -11.46 15.89
C ALA A 74 7.62 -11.48 17.32
N PHE A 75 6.90 -10.92 18.29
CA PHE A 75 7.26 -10.88 19.70
C PHE A 75 6.07 -11.32 20.57
N GLU A 76 6.34 -11.97 21.71
CA GLU A 76 5.30 -12.55 22.59
C GLU A 76 4.25 -11.53 23.08
N ASP A 77 4.66 -10.28 23.32
CA ASP A 77 3.80 -9.18 23.79
C ASP A 77 3.49 -8.15 22.68
N GLY A 78 3.74 -8.49 21.41
CA GLY A 78 3.51 -7.60 20.27
C GLY A 78 2.22 -7.91 19.51
N ASP A 79 1.71 -6.91 18.79
CA ASP A 79 0.54 -7.05 17.91
C ASP A 79 0.92 -7.13 16.42
N SER A 80 2.18 -6.83 16.08
CA SER A 80 2.69 -6.84 14.71
C SER A 80 3.25 -8.22 14.34
N PRO A 81 2.90 -8.76 13.15
CA PRO A 81 3.53 -9.96 12.61
C PRO A 81 4.97 -9.72 12.13
N LEU A 82 5.40 -8.46 12.02
CA LEU A 82 6.72 -8.07 11.56
C LEU A 82 7.55 -7.50 12.73
N ASP A 83 8.84 -7.82 12.76
CA ASP A 83 9.83 -7.26 13.69
C ASP A 83 10.55 -6.00 13.13
N TYR A 84 10.02 -5.41 12.05
CA TYR A 84 10.57 -4.23 11.39
C TYR A 84 9.46 -3.38 10.74
N ASP A 85 9.75 -2.13 10.41
CA ASP A 85 8.84 -1.28 9.63
C ASP A 85 8.95 -1.65 8.14
N PRO A 86 7.85 -2.09 7.50
CA PRO A 86 7.88 -2.55 6.11
C PRO A 86 8.05 -1.43 5.07
N ILE A 87 7.74 -0.18 5.41
CA ILE A 87 7.89 0.97 4.50
C ILE A 87 9.37 1.35 4.41
N VAL A 88 10.04 1.53 5.54
CA VAL A 88 11.48 1.84 5.55
C VAL A 88 12.36 0.60 5.43
N SER A 89 11.76 -0.59 5.51
CA SER A 89 12.41 -1.88 5.40
C SER A 89 13.56 -2.04 6.42
N GLY A 90 13.29 -1.69 7.68
CA GLY A 90 14.29 -1.72 8.75
C GLY A 90 13.72 -1.41 10.14
N GLN A 91 14.56 -1.59 11.15
CA GLN A 91 14.28 -1.15 12.53
C GLN A 91 14.75 0.29 12.77
N ASP A 92 15.79 0.72 12.05
CA ASP A 92 16.32 2.08 12.07
C ASP A 92 16.15 2.73 10.71
N SER A 93 15.76 4.00 10.72
CA SER A 93 15.59 4.82 9.53
C SER A 93 15.82 6.29 9.86
N CYS A 94 16.25 7.04 8.86
CA CYS A 94 16.23 8.50 8.90
C CYS A 94 14.83 9.05 8.65
N SER A 95 14.65 10.35 8.93
CA SER A 95 13.55 11.11 8.34
C SER A 95 13.59 11.00 6.82
N LEU A 96 12.42 10.73 6.23
CA LEU A 96 12.31 10.45 4.80
C LEU A 96 12.50 11.75 4.01
N LYS A 97 13.48 11.74 3.09
CA LYS A 97 13.82 12.87 2.23
C LYS A 97 13.59 12.51 0.76
N ASP A 98 13.42 13.54 -0.07
CA ASP A 98 13.29 13.40 -1.52
C ASP A 98 12.20 12.42 -1.97
N LEU A 99 11.08 12.35 -1.23
CA LEU A 99 9.95 11.49 -1.52
C LEU A 99 9.38 11.78 -2.92
N LYS A 100 9.31 10.74 -3.75
CA LYS A 100 8.64 10.75 -5.05
C LYS A 100 7.62 9.63 -5.10
N ILE A 101 6.45 9.92 -5.66
CA ILE A 101 5.36 8.97 -5.89
C ILE A 101 4.98 9.08 -7.37
N VAL A 102 5.22 8.02 -8.13
CA VAL A 102 5.06 8.01 -9.59
C VAL A 102 4.19 6.82 -9.99
N PRO A 103 2.95 7.04 -10.45
CA PRO A 103 2.15 5.95 -11.01
C PRO A 103 2.73 5.53 -12.36
N ALA A 104 2.91 4.24 -12.57
CA ALA A 104 3.17 3.68 -13.88
C ALA A 104 1.93 3.81 -14.77
N THR A 105 2.12 3.58 -16.08
CA THR A 105 0.97 3.41 -16.97
C THR A 105 0.17 2.19 -16.49
N PRO A 106 -1.16 2.31 -16.26
CA PRO A 106 -1.96 1.19 -15.77
C PRO A 106 -1.76 -0.06 -16.63
N ALA A 107 -1.42 -1.18 -15.99
CA ALA A 107 -1.43 -2.49 -16.62
C ALA A 107 -2.81 -3.11 -16.44
N THR A 108 -3.12 -4.17 -17.19
CA THR A 108 -4.42 -4.84 -17.09
C THR A 108 -4.62 -5.40 -15.67
N GLY A 109 -5.50 -4.76 -14.90
CA GLY A 109 -5.93 -5.23 -13.57
C GLY A 109 -5.22 -4.60 -12.37
N HIS A 110 -4.15 -3.82 -12.56
CA HIS A 110 -3.50 -3.07 -11.47
C HIS A 110 -2.69 -1.88 -12.00
N THR A 111 -2.43 -0.92 -11.12
CA THR A 111 -1.46 0.17 -11.31
C THR A 111 -0.31 -0.05 -10.35
N ASP A 112 0.90 -0.14 -10.87
CA ASP A 112 2.12 -0.05 -10.08
C ASP A 112 2.39 1.43 -9.75
N VAL A 113 2.48 1.76 -8.47
CA VAL A 113 2.87 3.10 -8.01
C VAL A 113 4.24 3.01 -7.36
N ALA A 114 5.25 3.47 -8.09
CA ALA A 114 6.63 3.49 -7.63
C ALA A 114 6.83 4.64 -6.64
N VAL A 115 7.47 4.33 -5.52
CA VAL A 115 7.81 5.27 -4.46
C VAL A 115 9.29 5.18 -4.17
N THR A 116 9.97 6.32 -4.17
CA THR A 116 11.40 6.41 -3.80
C THR A 116 11.60 7.49 -2.75
N PHE A 117 12.47 7.24 -1.79
CA PHE A 117 12.87 8.23 -0.80
C PHE A 117 14.23 7.87 -0.21
N ASP A 118 14.96 8.87 0.26
CA ASP A 118 16.15 8.67 1.07
C ASP A 118 15.77 8.52 2.53
N ASN A 119 16.16 7.40 3.13
CA ASN A 119 15.98 7.07 4.53
C ASN A 119 17.27 6.61 5.21
N ILE A 120 18.43 6.89 4.61
CA ILE A 120 19.72 6.38 5.08
C ILE A 120 20.79 7.46 5.27
N SER A 121 20.63 8.66 4.69
CA SER A 121 21.71 9.67 4.71
C SER A 121 22.11 10.21 6.09
N CYS A 122 21.31 9.98 7.13
CA CYS A 122 21.64 10.32 8.51
C CYS A 122 22.34 9.18 9.28
N LEU A 123 22.38 7.97 8.73
CA LEU A 123 22.99 6.82 9.39
C LEU A 123 24.51 6.96 9.32
N GLU A 124 25.20 6.76 10.45
CA GLU A 124 26.66 6.84 10.52
C GLU A 124 27.35 5.74 9.70
N ASP A 125 26.76 4.55 9.68
CA ASP A 125 27.18 3.41 8.86
C ASP A 125 25.95 2.74 8.22
N PRO A 126 25.53 3.17 7.02
CA PRO A 126 24.43 2.53 6.31
C PRO A 126 24.80 1.16 5.71
N GLY A 127 26.07 0.75 5.76
CA GLY A 127 26.58 -0.43 5.05
C GLY A 127 26.23 -0.39 3.57
N ASP A 128 25.69 -1.50 3.04
CA ASP A 128 25.26 -1.63 1.65
C ASP A 128 23.83 -1.13 1.38
N ARG A 129 23.16 -0.50 2.38
CA ARG A 129 21.80 0.01 2.19
C ARG A 129 21.80 1.11 1.13
N LYS A 130 20.74 1.11 0.32
CA LYS A 130 20.43 2.14 -0.67
C LYS A 130 19.20 2.92 -0.22
N PRO A 131 18.98 4.14 -0.74
CA PRO A 131 17.68 4.80 -0.62
C PRO A 131 16.56 3.84 -1.00
N ALA A 132 15.44 3.92 -0.30
CA ALA A 132 14.34 3.00 -0.45
C ALA A 132 13.64 3.17 -1.81
N GLU A 133 13.22 2.04 -2.37
CA GLU A 133 12.33 1.93 -3.53
C GLU A 133 11.25 0.91 -3.19
N LEU A 134 9.99 1.33 -3.31
CA LEU A 134 8.80 0.54 -3.06
C LEU A 134 7.92 0.58 -4.30
N HIS A 135 7.26 -0.53 -4.60
CA HIS A 135 6.21 -0.61 -5.62
C HIS A 135 4.90 -0.99 -4.95
N PHE A 136 3.97 -0.05 -4.88
CA PHE A 136 2.63 -0.30 -4.38
C PHE A 136 1.78 -0.85 -5.53
N ILE A 137 1.33 -2.09 -5.40
CA ILE A 137 0.42 -2.69 -6.36
C ILE A 137 -0.99 -2.27 -5.99
N VAL A 138 -1.57 -1.38 -6.79
CA VAL A 138 -2.89 -0.80 -6.53
C VAL A 138 -3.92 -1.36 -7.50
N VAL A 139 -5.01 -1.91 -6.97
CA VAL A 139 -6.11 -2.49 -7.74
C VAL A 139 -7.39 -1.67 -7.57
N GLU A 140 -8.36 -1.87 -8.46
CA GLU A 140 -9.69 -1.31 -8.28
C GLU A 140 -10.62 -2.34 -7.63
N GLU A 141 -11.16 -2.01 -6.45
CA GLU A 141 -12.19 -2.79 -5.78
C GLU A 141 -13.40 -1.93 -5.46
N LYS A 142 -14.57 -2.32 -5.99
CA LYS A 142 -15.84 -1.61 -5.78
C LYS A 142 -15.74 -0.12 -6.17
N GLY A 143 -15.02 0.18 -7.25
CA GLY A 143 -14.81 1.54 -7.75
C GLY A 143 -13.83 2.40 -6.93
N ARG A 144 -13.01 1.79 -6.07
CA ARG A 144 -11.98 2.46 -5.27
C ARG A 144 -10.61 1.89 -5.58
N ALA A 145 -9.60 2.75 -5.65
CA ALA A 145 -8.20 2.34 -5.68
C ALA A 145 -7.77 1.86 -4.28
N VAL A 146 -7.25 0.64 -4.18
CA VAL A 146 -6.79 0.02 -2.92
C VAL A 146 -5.45 -0.69 -3.13
N ILE A 147 -4.59 -0.67 -2.10
CA ILE A 147 -3.29 -1.34 -2.08
C ILE A 147 -3.52 -2.83 -1.89
N ASP A 148 -3.09 -3.64 -2.86
CA ASP A 148 -3.09 -5.10 -2.77
C ASP A 148 -1.75 -5.66 -2.32
N ASP A 149 -0.64 -4.98 -2.58
CA ASP A 149 0.69 -5.41 -2.14
C ASP A 149 1.67 -4.23 -2.10
N ILE A 150 2.77 -4.43 -1.36
CA ILE A 150 3.92 -3.53 -1.31
C ILE A 150 5.17 -4.37 -1.62
N LEU A 151 5.74 -4.18 -2.80
CA LEU A 151 7.00 -4.81 -3.16
C LEU A 151 8.15 -3.93 -2.68
N ARG A 152 9.07 -4.52 -1.93
CA ARG A 152 10.26 -3.86 -1.38
C ARG A 152 11.51 -4.34 -2.11
N GLY A 153 12.49 -3.45 -2.25
CA GLY A 153 13.78 -3.78 -2.85
C GLY A 153 14.57 -4.86 -2.09
N GLY A 154 15.52 -5.49 -2.80
CA GLY A 154 16.35 -6.57 -2.28
C GLY A 154 15.59 -7.90 -2.14
N GLU A 155 15.98 -8.72 -1.16
CA GLU A 155 15.41 -10.05 -0.94
C GLU A 155 14.03 -10.04 -0.27
N ARG A 156 13.54 -8.89 0.21
CA ARG A 156 12.26 -8.80 0.94
C ARG A 156 11.04 -9.01 0.05
N GLY A 157 11.08 -8.53 -1.19
CA GLY A 157 10.01 -8.69 -2.16
C GLY A 157 8.63 -8.27 -1.63
N SER A 158 7.62 -9.09 -1.96
CA SER A 158 6.21 -8.87 -1.61
C SER A 158 5.94 -8.97 -0.11
N LEU A 159 5.41 -7.89 0.46
CA LEU A 159 4.91 -7.88 1.84
C LEU A 159 3.74 -8.85 2.02
N LYS A 160 2.80 -8.89 1.07
CA LYS A 160 1.66 -9.79 1.15
C LYS A 160 2.10 -11.26 1.16
N ALA A 161 3.11 -11.62 0.36
CA ALA A 161 3.65 -12.97 0.35
C ALA A 161 4.34 -13.34 1.67
N GLU A 162 5.10 -12.41 2.27
CA GLU A 162 5.72 -12.59 3.58
C GLU A 162 4.67 -12.81 4.68
N LEU A 163 3.64 -11.96 4.75
CA LEU A 163 2.53 -12.09 5.69
C LEU A 163 1.82 -13.44 5.53
N ALA A 164 1.58 -13.88 4.28
CA ALA A 164 1.01 -15.20 4.01
C ALA A 164 1.92 -16.34 4.50
N ALA A 165 3.23 -16.20 4.36
CA ALA A 165 4.20 -17.18 4.84
C ALA A 165 4.22 -17.26 6.37
N ILE A 166 4.14 -16.13 7.08
CA ILE A 166 4.02 -16.07 8.54
C ILE A 166 2.77 -16.81 9.00
N ALA A 167 1.61 -16.50 8.41
CA ALA A 167 0.35 -17.16 8.72
C ALA A 167 0.39 -18.68 8.47
N ALA A 168 1.04 -19.12 7.38
CA ALA A 168 1.16 -20.52 7.04
C ALA A 168 2.12 -21.30 7.95
N GLN A 169 3.18 -20.66 8.45
CA GLN A 169 4.15 -21.27 9.37
C GLN A 169 3.59 -21.38 10.79
N GLY A 170 2.94 -20.32 11.29
CA GLY A 170 2.37 -20.35 12.63
C GLY A 170 1.17 -21.29 12.80
N ALA A 171 0.51 -21.66 11.70
CA ALA A 171 -0.61 -22.61 11.72
C ALA A 171 -0.21 -24.10 11.78
N GLN A 172 1.10 -24.40 11.77
CA GLN A 172 1.65 -25.77 11.84
C GLN A 172 1.97 -26.17 13.27
#